data_AF-A0A8T4Z4W0-F1
#
_entry.id   AF-A0A8T4Z4W0-F1
#
_cell.length_a   1.000
_cell.length_b   1.000
_cell.length_c   1.000
_cell.angle_alpha   90.00
_cell.angle_beta   90.00
_cell.angle_gamma   90.00
#
_symmetry.space_group_name_H-M   'P 1'
#
loop_
_entity.id
_entity.type
_entity.pdbx_description
1 polymer ?
#
loop_
_entity_poly.entity_id
_entity_poly.type
_entity_poly.pdbx_seq_one_letter_code
_entity_poly.pdbx_strand_id
1 'polypeptide(L)'
;DAARKLGIEIPTLCHHEGLEPYGACRICSVEIEKNGRKRIVAACCYPAEEGLNVKTRSPRIDGIRRIIIELAAINVGGDLSGKFLELAAEYKADTSRFLQKVKVEPSKCILCGLCVRRCVEACWDSVIGFVGRGVNRRIVMYPEKASICSTCDHCHGICPTGRITSIGPDPPFPSIGDVLAGRE
;
A
#
# COMPACT_ATOMS: atom_id res chain seq x y z
N ASP A 1 -10.21 -4.56 -12.86
CA ASP A 1 -11.24 -3.96 -13.74
C ASP A 1 -12.41 -4.87 -14.06
N ALA A 2 -12.20 -6.16 -14.41
CA ALA A 2 -13.28 -7.10 -14.71
C ALA A 2 -14.37 -7.15 -13.62
N ALA A 3 -13.99 -7.27 -12.35
CA ALA A 3 -14.93 -7.24 -11.22
C ALA A 3 -15.70 -5.90 -11.11
N ARG A 4 -15.04 -4.75 -11.33
CA ARG A 4 -15.67 -3.43 -11.25
C ARG A 4 -16.75 -3.24 -12.31
N LYS A 5 -16.54 -3.76 -13.54
CA LYS A 5 -17.55 -3.75 -14.60
C LYS A 5 -18.84 -4.49 -14.22
N LEU A 6 -18.77 -5.40 -13.25
CA LEU A 6 -19.90 -6.14 -12.69
C LEU A 6 -20.43 -5.53 -11.39
N GLY A 7 -19.97 -4.34 -11.00
CA GLY A 7 -20.33 -3.70 -9.72
C GLY A 7 -19.73 -4.39 -8.49
N ILE A 8 -18.76 -5.30 -8.67
CA ILE A 8 -18.10 -5.99 -7.57
C ILE A 8 -16.83 -5.23 -7.20
N GLU A 9 -16.83 -4.63 -6.02
CA GLU A 9 -15.65 -3.97 -5.48
C GLU A 9 -14.69 -4.98 -4.84
N ILE A 10 -13.41 -4.88 -5.20
CA ILE A 10 -12.32 -5.62 -4.55
C ILE A 10 -11.43 -4.60 -3.83
N PRO A 11 -11.26 -4.71 -2.51
CA PRO A 11 -10.54 -3.71 -1.74
C PRO A 11 -9.06 -3.68 -2.11
N THR A 12 -8.48 -2.49 -2.06
CA THR A 12 -7.07 -2.22 -2.40
C THR A 12 -6.54 -1.06 -1.57
N LEU A 13 -5.26 -1.14 -1.19
CA LEU A 13 -4.51 -0.03 -0.60
C LEU A 13 -3.40 0.53 -1.52
N CYS A 14 -2.98 -0.22 -2.54
CA CYS A 14 -1.86 0.16 -3.42
C CYS A 14 -2.22 0.26 -4.91
N HIS A 15 -3.52 0.26 -5.24
CA HIS A 15 -4.01 0.37 -6.60
C HIS A 15 -4.62 1.76 -6.79
N HIS A 16 -4.36 2.35 -7.96
CA HIS A 16 -4.98 3.59 -8.40
C HIS A 16 -5.16 3.51 -9.92
N GLU A 17 -6.27 4.03 -10.46
CA GLU A 17 -6.64 3.80 -11.87
C GLU A 17 -5.69 4.44 -12.88
N GLY A 18 -5.07 5.56 -12.52
CA GLY A 18 -4.07 6.24 -13.36
C GLY A 18 -2.63 5.75 -13.18
N LEU A 19 -2.40 4.56 -12.61
CA LEU A 19 -1.07 3.98 -12.38
C LEU A 19 -1.07 2.51 -12.78
N GLU A 20 0.08 1.99 -13.20
CA GLU A 20 0.24 0.55 -13.50
C GLU A 20 -0.15 -0.37 -12.31
N PRO A 21 -0.42 -1.66 -12.51
CA PRO A 21 -0.61 -2.60 -11.41
C PRO A 21 0.68 -2.85 -10.61
N TYR A 22 0.62 -2.77 -9.27
CA TYR A 22 1.80 -2.99 -8.41
C TYR A 22 1.70 -4.21 -7.47
N GLY A 23 0.50 -4.50 -6.94
CA GLY A 23 0.28 -5.72 -6.16
C GLY A 23 0.99 -5.82 -4.80
N ALA A 24 1.55 -4.73 -4.26
CA ALA A 24 2.31 -4.76 -3.01
C ALA A 24 1.48 -4.99 -1.74
N CYS A 25 0.30 -4.37 -1.61
CA CYS A 25 -0.47 -4.44 -0.36
C CYS A 25 -1.19 -5.78 -0.12
N ARG A 26 -1.39 -6.59 -1.17
CA ARG A 26 -2.11 -7.89 -1.13
C ARG A 26 -3.55 -7.89 -0.61
N ILE A 27 -4.15 -6.74 -0.26
CA ILE A 27 -5.56 -6.66 0.16
C ILE A 27 -6.52 -7.16 -0.92
N CYS A 28 -6.19 -6.96 -2.20
CA CYS A 28 -6.97 -7.48 -3.34
C CYS A 28 -6.86 -9.00 -3.55
N SER A 29 -6.43 -9.76 -2.54
CA SER A 29 -6.37 -11.21 -2.63
C SER A 29 -7.76 -11.79 -2.87
N VAL A 30 -7.86 -12.68 -3.85
CA VAL A 30 -9.08 -13.41 -4.22
C VAL A 30 -8.74 -14.86 -4.48
N GLU A 31 -9.71 -15.76 -4.29
CA GLU A 31 -9.55 -17.16 -4.66
C GLU A 31 -10.05 -17.34 -6.09
N ILE A 32 -9.21 -17.93 -6.94
CA ILE A 32 -9.54 -18.28 -8.32
C ILE A 32 -9.58 -19.79 -8.47
N GLU A 33 -10.45 -20.27 -9.35
CA GLU A 33 -10.55 -21.66 -9.75
C GLU A 33 -10.57 -21.76 -11.27
N LYS A 34 -9.70 -22.61 -11.81
CA LYS A 34 -9.65 -22.96 -13.24
C LYS A 34 -9.28 -24.43 -13.38
N ASN A 35 -10.04 -25.19 -14.17
CA ASN A 35 -9.82 -26.63 -14.39
C ASN A 35 -9.69 -27.42 -13.06
N GLY A 36 -10.55 -27.11 -12.07
CA GLY A 36 -10.55 -27.73 -10.75
C GLY A 36 -9.38 -27.35 -9.82
N ARG A 37 -8.47 -26.48 -10.26
CA ARG A 37 -7.33 -26.02 -9.45
C ARG A 37 -7.64 -24.67 -8.81
N LYS A 38 -7.59 -24.63 -7.48
CA LYS A 38 -7.80 -23.41 -6.68
C LYS A 38 -6.49 -22.75 -6.30
N ARG A 39 -6.41 -21.42 -6.45
CA ARG A 39 -5.24 -20.61 -6.07
C ARG A 39 -5.69 -19.27 -5.50
N ILE A 40 -4.87 -18.66 -4.66
CA ILE A 40 -5.07 -17.28 -4.20
C ILE A 40 -4.15 -16.37 -4.98
N VAL A 41 -4.70 -15.33 -5.60
CA VAL A 41 -3.97 -14.38 -6.44
C VAL A 41 -4.32 -12.94 -6.05
N ALA A 42 -3.48 -11.98 -6.45
CA ALA A 42 -3.85 -10.57 -6.34
C ALA A 42 -4.68 -10.18 -7.55
N ALA A 43 -5.94 -9.81 -7.33
CA ALA A 43 -6.85 -9.44 -8.39
C ALA A 43 -6.36 -8.23 -9.21
N CYS A 44 -5.57 -7.32 -8.63
CA CYS A 44 -5.07 -6.15 -9.34
C CYS A 44 -4.03 -6.46 -10.42
N CYS A 45 -3.29 -7.58 -10.31
CA CYS A 45 -2.22 -7.94 -11.24
C CYS A 45 -2.52 -9.22 -12.04
N TYR A 46 -3.55 -9.97 -11.65
CA TYR A 46 -3.87 -11.23 -12.30
C TYR A 46 -4.75 -10.99 -13.53
N PRO A 47 -4.35 -11.45 -14.72
CA PRO A 47 -5.14 -11.26 -15.93
C PRO A 47 -6.46 -12.02 -15.86
N ALA A 48 -7.53 -11.41 -16.34
CA ALA A 48 -8.81 -12.08 -16.48
C ALA A 48 -8.79 -12.98 -17.73
N GLU A 49 -9.27 -14.21 -17.59
CA GLU A 49 -9.28 -15.22 -18.65
C GLU A 49 -10.63 -15.94 -18.68
N GLU A 50 -11.00 -16.47 -19.84
CA GLU A 50 -12.21 -17.25 -20.00
C GLU A 50 -12.20 -18.51 -19.10
N GLY A 51 -13.36 -18.83 -18.52
CA GLY A 51 -13.53 -19.95 -17.61
C GLY A 51 -12.93 -19.77 -16.20
N LEU A 52 -12.46 -18.57 -15.84
CA LEU A 52 -11.99 -18.26 -14.50
C LEU A 52 -13.17 -18.06 -13.54
N ASN A 53 -13.30 -18.90 -12.51
CA ASN A 53 -14.25 -18.67 -11.41
C ASN A 53 -13.54 -17.91 -10.27
N VAL A 54 -14.05 -16.73 -9.90
CA VAL A 54 -13.43 -15.84 -8.92
C VAL A 54 -14.33 -15.70 -7.69
N LYS A 55 -13.80 -16.09 -6.53
CA LYS A 55 -14.43 -15.88 -5.23
C LYS A 55 -13.77 -14.69 -4.54
N THR A 56 -14.48 -13.56 -4.51
CA THR A 56 -13.98 -12.29 -3.97
C THR A 56 -14.09 -12.18 -2.45
N ARG A 57 -15.05 -12.90 -1.84
CA ARG A 57 -15.24 -13.03 -0.39
C ARG A 57 -15.47 -14.48 0.03
N SER A 58 -14.82 -14.87 1.11
CA SER A 58 -14.98 -16.15 1.81
C SER A 58 -14.34 -16.03 3.19
N PRO A 59 -14.67 -16.88 4.17
CA PRO A 59 -14.01 -16.85 5.48
C PRO A 59 -12.47 -16.93 5.39
N ARG A 60 -11.96 -17.64 4.37
CA ARG A 60 -10.54 -17.75 4.08
C ARG A 60 -9.94 -16.44 3.55
N ILE A 61 -10.59 -15.81 2.57
CA ILE A 61 -10.11 -14.54 1.97
C ILE A 61 -10.19 -13.40 2.98
N ASP A 62 -11.30 -13.30 3.71
CA ASP A 62 -11.49 -12.26 4.72
C ASP A 62 -10.51 -12.43 5.88
N GLY A 63 -10.21 -13.68 6.27
CA GLY A 63 -9.16 -13.99 7.24
C GLY A 63 -7.77 -13.55 6.79
N ILE A 64 -7.42 -13.74 5.50
CA ILE A 64 -6.15 -13.28 4.93
C ILE A 64 -6.07 -11.75 4.94
N ARG A 65 -7.12 -11.06 4.47
CA ARG A 65 -7.17 -9.59 4.46
C ARG A 65 -7.03 -9.02 5.87
N ARG A 66 -7.72 -9.60 6.84
CA ARG A 66 -7.60 -9.26 8.25
C ARG A 66 -6.15 -9.37 8.74
N ILE A 67 -5.50 -10.52 8.53
CA ILE A 67 -4.09 -10.71 8.96
C ILE A 67 -3.16 -9.70 8.29
N ILE A 68 -3.35 -9.41 6.99
CA ILE A 68 -2.55 -8.41 6.28
C ILE A 68 -2.70 -7.03 6.94
N ILE A 69 -3.93 -6.62 7.29
CA ILE A 69 -4.19 -5.35 7.96
C ILE A 69 -3.55 -5.32 9.35
N GLU A 70 -3.71 -6.38 10.14
CA GLU A 70 -3.11 -6.49 11.48
C GLU A 70 -1.56 -6.40 11.42
N LEU A 71 -0.92 -7.01 10.43
CA LEU A 71 0.52 -6.92 10.22
C LEU A 71 0.94 -5.53 9.73
N ALA A 72 0.17 -4.94 8.80
CA ALA A 72 0.44 -3.61 8.28
C ALA A 72 0.30 -2.54 9.38
N ALA A 73 -0.59 -2.74 10.35
CA ALA A 73 -0.78 -1.85 11.49
C ALA A 73 0.49 -1.63 12.31
N ILE A 74 1.44 -2.60 12.32
CA ILE A 74 2.76 -2.43 12.96
C ILE A 74 3.49 -1.20 12.39
N ASN A 75 3.42 -0.99 11.08
CA ASN A 75 4.07 0.14 10.42
C ASN A 75 3.22 1.41 10.46
N VAL A 76 1.88 1.28 10.45
CA VAL A 76 0.98 2.44 10.51
C VAL A 76 1.04 3.10 11.91
N GLY A 77 1.06 2.28 12.96
CA GLY A 77 0.99 2.75 14.34
C GLY A 77 -0.44 2.90 14.85
N GLY A 78 -0.60 3.55 16.00
CA GLY A 78 -1.91 3.72 16.67
C GLY A 78 -2.81 4.79 16.03
N ASP A 79 -2.23 5.70 15.24
CA ASP A 79 -2.95 6.80 14.58
C ASP A 79 -3.44 6.36 13.19
N LEU A 80 -4.49 5.54 13.17
CA LEU A 80 -5.05 4.99 11.94
C LEU A 80 -5.87 6.05 11.20
N SER A 81 -5.65 6.19 9.89
CA SER A 81 -6.39 7.15 9.06
C SER A 81 -6.59 6.67 7.63
N GLY A 82 -7.42 7.41 6.88
CA GLY A 82 -7.72 7.16 5.48
C GLY A 82 -8.36 5.80 5.22
N LYS A 83 -8.17 5.29 4.00
CA LYS A 83 -8.71 4.00 3.55
C LYS A 83 -8.26 2.81 4.41
N PHE A 84 -7.10 2.92 5.06
CA PHE A 84 -6.61 1.88 5.97
C PHE A 84 -7.54 1.68 7.17
N LEU A 85 -8.01 2.77 7.79
CA LEU A 85 -8.93 2.73 8.92
C LEU A 85 -10.26 2.08 8.52
N GLU A 86 -10.81 2.45 7.36
CA GLU A 86 -12.05 1.89 6.83
C GLU A 86 -11.97 0.37 6.66
N LEU A 87 -10.88 -0.11 6.04
CA LEU A 87 -10.66 -1.55 5.86
C LEU A 87 -10.41 -2.27 7.18
N ALA A 88 -9.69 -1.66 8.13
CA ALA A 88 -9.50 -2.25 9.45
C ALA A 88 -10.84 -2.48 10.17
N ALA A 89 -11.76 -1.52 10.06
CA ALA A 89 -13.12 -1.66 10.57
C ALA A 89 -13.93 -2.72 9.82
N GLU A 90 -13.90 -2.72 8.47
CA GLU A 90 -14.61 -3.70 7.63
C GLU A 90 -14.24 -5.14 7.99
N TYR A 91 -12.93 -5.42 8.12
CA TYR A 91 -12.42 -6.76 8.40
C TYR A 91 -12.35 -7.09 9.90
N LYS A 92 -12.79 -6.18 10.78
CA LYS A 92 -12.73 -6.34 12.24
C LYS A 92 -11.31 -6.74 12.69
N ALA A 93 -10.31 -6.05 12.16
CA ALA A 93 -8.91 -6.34 12.42
C ALA A 93 -8.51 -5.86 13.83
N ASP A 94 -7.83 -6.72 14.59
CA ASP A 94 -7.21 -6.31 15.85
C ASP A 94 -5.83 -5.71 15.56
N THR A 95 -5.78 -4.39 15.36
CA THR A 95 -4.54 -3.68 15.06
C THR A 95 -3.53 -3.71 16.21
N SER A 96 -3.97 -3.99 17.44
CA SER A 96 -3.10 -4.11 18.61
C SER A 96 -2.38 -5.46 18.71
N ARG A 97 -2.91 -6.50 18.04
CA ARG A 97 -2.49 -7.90 18.13
C ARG A 97 -0.99 -8.12 18.00
N PHE A 98 -0.35 -7.40 17.08
CA PHE A 98 1.08 -7.50 16.81
C PHE A 98 1.89 -6.29 17.30
N LEU A 99 1.26 -5.12 17.45
CA LEU A 99 1.93 -3.89 17.88
C LEU A 99 2.66 -4.08 19.22
N GLN A 100 2.04 -4.74 20.19
CA GLN A 100 2.64 -4.94 21.51
C GLN A 100 3.80 -5.95 21.52
N LYS A 101 3.95 -6.75 20.44
CA LYS A 101 4.93 -7.84 20.37
C LYS A 101 6.21 -7.42 19.63
N VAL A 102 6.20 -6.26 18.98
CA VAL A 102 7.29 -5.80 18.12
C VAL A 102 7.69 -4.40 18.55
N LYS A 103 8.96 -4.24 18.96
CA LYS A 103 9.53 -2.91 19.25
C LYS A 103 9.98 -2.27 17.94
N VAL A 104 9.07 -1.61 17.24
CA VAL A 104 9.35 -0.84 16.02
C VAL A 104 8.66 0.51 16.15
N GLU A 105 9.39 1.58 15.87
CA GLU A 105 8.81 2.92 15.72
C GLU A 105 7.98 2.98 14.42
N PRO A 106 6.67 3.27 14.50
CA PRO A 106 5.81 3.26 13.32
C PRO A 106 6.19 4.37 12.34
N SER A 107 6.46 3.98 11.08
CA SER A 107 6.74 4.94 10.00
C SER A 107 5.50 5.58 9.40
N LYS A 108 4.29 5.22 9.86
CA LYS A 108 2.99 5.47 9.23
C LYS A 108 2.85 4.90 7.79
N CYS A 109 3.87 4.22 7.26
CA CYS A 109 3.97 3.82 5.86
C CYS A 109 3.89 2.31 5.67
N ILE A 110 2.94 1.85 4.84
CA ILE A 110 2.82 0.43 4.47
C ILE A 110 3.56 0.08 3.17
N LEU A 111 4.43 0.97 2.69
CA LEU A 111 5.20 0.81 1.45
C LEU A 111 4.30 0.47 0.22
N CYS A 112 3.09 1.03 0.18
CA CYS A 112 2.14 0.82 -0.92
C CYS A 112 2.66 1.38 -2.26
N GLY A 113 3.62 2.30 -2.23
CA GLY A 113 4.27 2.86 -3.41
C GLY A 113 3.43 3.85 -4.21
N LEU A 114 2.19 4.17 -3.80
CA LEU A 114 1.33 5.09 -4.54
C LEU A 114 1.98 6.47 -4.74
N CYS A 115 2.61 7.03 -3.70
CA CYS A 115 3.31 8.31 -3.80
C CYS A 115 4.52 8.25 -4.74
N VAL A 116 5.40 7.25 -4.57
CA VAL A 116 6.59 7.05 -5.42
C VAL A 116 6.19 6.85 -6.88
N ARG A 117 5.20 5.99 -7.12
CA ARG A 117 4.72 5.67 -8.46
C ARG A 117 4.01 6.85 -9.11
N ARG A 118 3.21 7.63 -8.36
CA ARG A 118 2.65 8.87 -8.89
C ARG A 118 3.76 9.86 -9.29
N CYS A 119 4.79 10.00 -8.46
CA CYS A 119 5.92 10.89 -8.73
C CYS A 119 6.74 10.46 -9.97
N VAL A 120 6.86 9.17 -10.23
CA VAL A 120 7.61 8.63 -11.37
C VAL A 120 6.76 8.51 -12.64
N GLU A 121 5.60 7.87 -12.55
CA GLU A 121 4.78 7.45 -13.70
C GLU A 121 3.83 8.57 -14.19
N ALA A 122 3.37 9.44 -13.30
CA ALA A 122 2.42 10.49 -13.66
C ALA A 122 3.06 11.88 -13.73
N CYS A 123 3.92 12.21 -12.76
CA CYS A 123 4.57 13.51 -12.70
C CYS A 123 5.92 13.54 -13.44
N TRP A 124 6.54 12.38 -13.69
CA TRP A 124 7.84 12.26 -14.37
C TRP A 124 9.02 12.96 -13.66
N ASP A 125 8.88 13.28 -12.38
CA ASP A 125 9.89 14.04 -11.62
C ASP A 125 10.91 13.12 -10.93
N SER A 126 10.42 12.02 -10.36
CA SER A 126 11.21 11.07 -9.54
C SER A 126 11.92 11.72 -8.34
N VAL A 127 11.24 12.63 -7.61
CA VAL A 127 11.76 13.30 -6.41
C VAL A 127 11.86 12.36 -5.20
N ILE A 128 10.98 11.37 -5.12
CA ILE A 128 10.97 10.36 -4.06
C ILE A 128 11.13 8.96 -4.65
N GLY A 129 11.77 8.08 -3.89
CA GLY A 129 12.07 6.72 -4.35
C GLY A 129 12.15 5.71 -3.22
N PHE A 130 12.28 4.44 -3.58
CA PHE A 130 12.51 3.36 -2.63
C PHE A 130 14.00 3.03 -2.52
N VAL A 131 14.47 2.88 -1.29
CA VAL A 131 15.84 2.41 -0.99
C VAL A 131 15.81 1.32 0.07
N GLY A 132 16.81 0.44 0.04
CA GLY A 132 16.90 -0.72 0.90
C GLY A 132 16.07 -1.91 0.41
N ARG A 133 16.06 -2.99 1.20
CA ARG A 133 15.37 -4.25 0.89
C ARG A 133 14.75 -4.85 2.14
N GLY A 134 13.72 -5.68 1.94
CA GLY A 134 13.03 -6.36 3.03
C GLY A 134 12.47 -5.37 4.05
N VAL A 135 12.66 -5.67 5.34
CA VAL A 135 12.22 -4.81 6.45
C VAL A 135 12.94 -3.46 6.51
N ASN A 136 14.11 -3.35 5.87
CA ASN A 136 14.89 -2.12 5.81
C ASN A 136 14.50 -1.22 4.61
N ARG A 137 13.45 -1.57 3.87
CA ARG A 137 13.00 -0.77 2.73
C ARG A 137 12.26 0.47 3.22
N ARG A 138 12.63 1.64 2.70
CA ARG A 138 12.06 2.93 3.07
C ARG A 138 11.88 3.85 1.86
N ILE A 139 11.10 4.91 2.05
CA ILE A 139 10.94 5.98 1.06
C ILE A 139 11.94 7.07 1.38
N VAL A 140 12.65 7.55 0.37
CA VAL A 140 13.64 8.62 0.47
C VAL A 140 13.26 9.77 -0.43
N MET A 141 13.78 10.95 -0.11
CA MET A 141 13.78 12.10 -1.00
C MET A 141 15.17 12.32 -1.61
N TYR A 142 15.21 12.71 -2.89
CA TYR A 142 16.41 13.16 -3.59
C TYR A 142 16.50 14.69 -3.49
N PRO A 143 17.40 15.26 -2.66
CA PRO A 143 17.41 16.69 -2.33
C PRO A 143 17.60 17.59 -3.55
N GLU A 144 18.38 17.15 -4.52
CA GLU A 144 18.63 17.79 -5.81
C GLU A 144 17.35 18.07 -6.62
N LYS A 145 16.25 17.37 -6.32
CA LYS A 145 14.94 17.54 -6.98
C LYS A 145 13.84 18.06 -6.04
N ALA A 146 14.19 18.41 -4.80
CA ALA A 146 13.21 18.77 -3.76
C ALA A 146 12.35 19.99 -4.14
N SER A 147 12.92 20.95 -4.89
CA SER A 147 12.21 22.15 -5.36
C SER A 147 11.01 21.85 -6.28
N ILE A 148 11.01 20.70 -6.95
CA ILE A 148 9.89 20.28 -7.81
C ILE A 148 8.71 19.83 -6.95
N CYS A 149 8.99 19.18 -5.82
CA CYS A 149 7.96 18.62 -4.95
C CYS A 149 7.08 19.70 -4.29
N SER A 150 7.64 20.87 -3.97
CA SER A 150 6.95 21.93 -3.21
C SER A 150 5.75 22.57 -3.94
N THR A 151 5.57 22.26 -5.23
CA THR A 151 4.47 22.79 -6.05
C THR A 151 3.53 21.70 -6.57
N CYS A 152 3.87 20.42 -6.36
CA CYS A 152 3.22 19.29 -7.02
C CYS A 152 2.05 18.72 -6.19
N ASP A 153 2.25 18.40 -4.91
CA ASP A 153 1.26 17.90 -3.94
C ASP A 153 0.36 16.70 -4.33
N HIS A 154 0.57 16.10 -5.50
CA HIS A 154 -0.23 14.99 -6.01
C HIS A 154 -0.21 13.73 -5.14
N CYS A 155 0.81 13.57 -4.29
CA CYS A 155 0.94 12.42 -3.41
C CYS A 155 0.09 12.53 -2.13
N HIS A 156 -0.45 13.71 -1.81
CA HIS A 156 -1.26 13.92 -0.61
C HIS A 156 -2.58 13.14 -0.66
N GLY A 157 -3.36 13.30 -1.74
CA GLY A 157 -4.69 12.69 -1.86
C GLY A 157 -4.71 11.17 -2.10
N ILE A 158 -3.56 10.55 -2.36
CA ILE A 158 -3.46 9.12 -2.70
C ILE A 158 -2.93 8.26 -1.54
N CYS A 159 -2.45 8.87 -0.46
CA CYS A 159 -1.89 8.13 0.66
C CYS A 159 -2.98 7.39 1.45
N PRO A 160 -2.94 6.04 1.54
CA PRO A 160 -4.04 5.30 2.15
C PRO A 160 -3.99 5.26 3.68
N THR A 161 -2.87 5.68 4.29
CA THR A 161 -2.59 5.55 5.75
C THR A 161 -2.36 6.88 6.46
N GLY A 162 -2.45 8.01 5.76
CA GLY A 162 -2.15 9.33 6.32
C GLY A 162 -0.67 9.61 6.57
N ARG A 163 0.24 8.79 6.04
CA ARG A 163 1.70 9.09 6.02
C ARG A 163 2.00 10.44 5.36
N ILE A 164 1.20 10.83 4.37
CA ILE A 164 1.32 12.12 3.69
C ILE A 164 0.04 12.90 4.01
N THR A 165 0.21 14.05 4.65
CA THR A 165 -0.84 14.97 5.07
C THR A 165 -0.86 16.20 4.16
N SER A 166 -1.74 17.16 4.42
CA SER A 166 -1.88 18.39 3.63
C SER A 166 -0.67 19.31 3.68
N ILE A 167 0.20 19.09 4.67
CA ILE A 167 1.46 19.82 4.86
C ILE A 167 2.68 18.99 4.46
N GLY A 168 2.48 17.77 3.93
CA GLY A 168 3.54 16.87 3.49
C GLY A 168 3.66 15.58 4.33
N PRO A 169 4.75 14.81 4.15
CA PRO A 169 4.98 13.55 4.85
C PRO A 169 5.24 13.77 6.34
N ASP A 170 4.55 13.00 7.19
CA ASP A 170 4.74 13.00 8.64
C ASP A 170 5.03 11.57 9.18
N PRO A 171 6.17 11.34 9.86
CA PRO A 171 7.38 12.17 9.85
C PRO A 171 7.92 12.50 8.43
N PRO A 172 8.85 13.45 8.28
CA PRO A 172 9.46 13.75 6.98
C PRO A 172 10.12 12.53 6.30
N PHE A 173 10.23 12.56 4.97
CA PHE A 173 11.08 11.58 4.28
C PHE A 173 12.54 11.94 4.50
N PRO A 174 13.39 10.97 4.87
CA PRO A 174 14.81 11.25 4.99
C PRO A 174 15.46 11.43 3.62
N SER A 175 16.62 12.10 3.61
CA SER A 175 17.41 12.24 2.40
C SER A 175 18.10 10.93 2.04
N ILE A 176 18.33 10.69 0.75
CA ILE A 176 19.14 9.54 0.31
C ILE A 176 20.54 9.53 0.96
N GLY A 177 21.13 10.71 1.17
CA GLY A 177 22.45 10.83 1.79
C GLY A 177 22.47 10.38 3.25
N ASP A 178 21.37 10.57 3.99
CA ASP A 178 21.26 10.15 5.38
C ASP A 178 21.04 8.65 5.52
N VAL A 179 20.20 8.05 4.65
CA VAL A 179 20.06 6.58 4.58
C VAL A 179 21.41 5.93 4.33
N LEU A 180 22.12 6.38 3.30
CA LEU A 180 23.36 5.74 2.85
C LEU A 180 24.48 5.89 3.88
N ALA A 181 24.45 6.95 4.69
CA ALA A 181 25.40 7.17 5.77
C ALA A 181 24.96 6.57 7.12
N GLY A 182 23.76 5.99 7.22
CA GLY A 182 23.22 5.41 8.45
C GLY A 182 22.91 6.43 9.55
N ARG A 183 22.49 7.64 9.20
CA ARG A 183 22.20 8.75 10.14
C ARG A 183 20.72 8.91 10.49
N GLU A 184 19.93 7.86 10.28
CA GLU A 184 18.47 7.82 10.52
C GLU A 184 18.10 7.16 11.84
#